data_AF-A0A930RUJ1-F1
#
_entry.id   AF-A0A930RUJ1-F1
#
_cell.length_a   1.000
_cell.length_b   1.000
_cell.length_c   1.000
_cell.angle_alpha   90.00
_cell.angle_beta   90.00
_cell.angle_gamma   90.00
#
_symmetry.space_group_name_H-M   'P 1'
#
loop_
_entity.id
_entity.type
_entity.pdbx_description
1 polymer ?
#
loop_
_entity_poly.entity_id
_entity_poly.type
_entity_poly.pdbx_seq_one_letter_code
_entity_poly.pdbx_strand_id
1 'polypeptide(L)'
;KDGEKKFIIYSMGNLLSNQRVETLENIWTERGVIMDITIEKENGKTTLTSVKAHPTWVSRTKIDRSFMEGPAYDYQVFLAENYMPGGPLEHTVDKETLERIQSAYTEVNKLLNIKF
;
A
#
# COMPACT_ATOMS: atom_id res chain seq x y z
N LYS A 1 4.86 -7.88 -28.46
CA LYS A 1 5.14 -8.91 -29.49
C LYS A 1 4.34 -10.13 -29.14
N ASP A 2 3.64 -10.68 -30.13
CA ASP A 2 2.85 -11.93 -30.11
C ASP A 2 1.41 -11.87 -29.56
N GLY A 3 0.84 -10.67 -29.34
CA GLY A 3 -0.56 -10.53 -28.91
C GLY A 3 -0.85 -10.95 -27.46
N GLU A 4 0.18 -11.39 -26.72
CA GLU A 4 0.05 -11.77 -25.32
C GLU A 4 -0.14 -10.55 -24.42
N LYS A 5 -1.06 -10.67 -23.46
CA LYS A 5 -1.32 -9.65 -22.43
C LYS A 5 -0.12 -9.60 -21.48
N LYS A 6 0.49 -8.42 -21.35
CA LYS A 6 1.64 -8.17 -20.47
C LYS A 6 1.26 -7.10 -19.47
N PHE A 7 1.71 -7.27 -18.24
CA PHE A 7 1.59 -6.27 -17.18
C PHE A 7 2.98 -5.89 -16.70
N ILE A 8 3.27 -4.59 -16.62
CA ILE A 8 4.56 -4.05 -16.18
C ILE A 8 4.26 -3.04 -15.09
N ILE A 9 4.87 -3.24 -13.92
CA ILE A 9 4.81 -2.31 -12.79
C ILE A 9 6.23 -1.98 -12.35
N TYR A 10 6.47 -0.71 -12.03
CA TYR A 10 7.74 -0.24 -11.51
C TYR A 10 7.55 0.17 -10.05
N SER A 11 8.48 -0.24 -9.18
CA SER A 11 8.54 0.22 -7.80
C SER A 11 9.95 0.72 -7.50
N MET A 12 10.04 1.88 -6.88
CA MET A 12 11.30 2.46 -6.40
C MET A 12 11.34 2.47 -4.85
N GLY A 13 10.40 1.78 -4.19
CA GLY A 13 10.06 2.01 -2.80
C GLY A 13 10.36 0.86 -1.85
N ASN A 14 10.40 1.19 -0.57
CA ASN A 14 10.45 0.26 0.55
C ASN A 14 9.02 -0.17 0.93
N LEU A 15 8.82 -1.43 1.33
CA LEU A 15 7.52 -1.90 1.85
C LEU A 15 7.20 -1.24 3.21
N LEU A 16 8.19 -1.13 4.08
CA LEU A 16 8.12 -0.46 5.38
C LEU A 16 9.25 0.56 5.47
N SER A 17 8.95 1.80 5.88
CA SER A 17 9.94 2.88 5.96
C SER A 17 9.58 3.88 7.05
N ASN A 18 10.56 4.69 7.46
CA ASN A 18 10.31 5.91 8.24
C ASN A 18 10.27 7.17 7.34
N GLN A 19 10.07 6.96 6.04
CA GLN A 19 9.93 8.01 5.04
C GLN A 19 8.46 8.35 4.96
N ARG A 20 8.06 9.43 5.63
CA ARG A 20 6.66 9.86 5.73
C ARG A 20 6.55 11.35 5.42
N VAL A 21 5.32 11.85 5.32
CA VAL A 21 5.10 13.29 5.10
C VAL A 21 5.79 14.14 6.18
N GLU A 22 5.87 13.63 7.42
CA GLU A 22 6.51 14.34 8.54
C GLU A 22 8.05 14.38 8.44
N THR A 23 8.68 13.49 7.67
CA THR A 23 10.16 13.42 7.54
C THR A 23 10.68 13.90 6.19
N LEU A 24 9.88 13.76 5.13
CA LEU A 24 10.29 14.08 3.75
C LEU A 24 9.39 15.10 3.06
N GLU A 25 8.37 15.62 3.74
CA GLU A 25 7.41 16.59 3.18
C GLU A 25 6.75 16.09 1.87
N ASN A 26 6.65 14.78 1.70
CA ASN A 26 6.10 14.15 0.50
C ASN A 26 5.12 13.03 0.86
N ILE A 27 3.84 13.26 0.59
CA ILE A 27 2.75 12.32 0.90
C ILE A 27 2.87 10.96 0.18
N TRP A 28 3.57 10.88 -0.95
CA TRP A 28 3.75 9.62 -1.68
C TRP A 28 4.70 8.65 -0.98
N THR A 29 5.51 9.13 -0.03
CA THR A 29 6.53 8.31 0.63
C THR A 29 5.96 7.35 1.68
N GLU A 30 4.77 7.64 2.21
CA GLU A 30 4.05 6.78 3.14
C GLU A 30 2.99 5.91 2.48
N ARG A 31 2.85 6.01 1.15
CA ARG A 31 1.86 5.27 0.36
C ARG A 31 2.57 4.17 -0.42
N GLY A 32 1.99 2.98 -0.41
CA GLY A 32 2.52 1.81 -1.12
C GLY A 32 1.45 1.02 -1.83
N VAL A 33 1.84 -0.11 -2.39
CA VAL A 33 0.94 -1.08 -2.99
C VAL A 33 1.48 -2.50 -2.82
N ILE A 34 0.61 -3.43 -2.49
CA ILE A 34 0.83 -4.87 -2.63
C ILE A 34 0.10 -5.31 -3.89
N MET A 35 0.77 -6.05 -4.77
CA MET A 35 0.17 -6.57 -5.99
C MET A 35 -0.24 -8.03 -5.78
N ASP A 36 -1.51 -8.33 -6.03
CA ASP A 36 -2.02 -9.69 -6.20
C ASP A 36 -2.09 -10.00 -7.69
N ILE A 37 -1.37 -11.04 -8.12
CA ILE A 37 -1.17 -11.40 -9.52
C ILE A 37 -1.36 -12.90 -9.66
N THR A 38 -2.37 -13.33 -10.41
CA THR A 38 -2.57 -14.76 -10.73
C THR A 38 -2.00 -15.09 -12.10
N ILE A 39 -1.17 -16.13 -12.12
CA ILE A 39 -0.52 -16.64 -13.33
C ILE A 39 -0.88 -18.12 -13.46
N GLU A 40 -1.33 -18.52 -14.65
CA GLU A 40 -1.61 -19.91 -14.99
C GLU A 40 -0.59 -20.45 -15.97
N LYS A 41 -0.28 -21.75 -15.85
CA LYS A 41 0.62 -22.45 -16.76
C LYS A 41 -0.02 -23.75 -17.25
N GLU A 42 -0.28 -23.82 -18.54
CA GLU A 42 -0.90 -24.98 -19.19
C GLU A 42 -0.22 -25.29 -20.51
N ASN A 43 0.10 -26.56 -20.78
CA ASN A 43 0.70 -27.02 -22.05
C ASN A 43 1.95 -26.21 -22.49
N GLY A 44 2.77 -25.77 -21.52
CA GLY A 44 3.96 -24.96 -21.76
C GLY A 44 3.70 -23.47 -21.99
N LYS A 45 2.44 -23.02 -21.99
CA LYS A 45 2.05 -21.61 -22.11
C LYS A 45 1.80 -21.00 -20.72
N THR A 46 2.33 -19.79 -20.49
CA THR A 46 2.09 -19.00 -19.28
C THR A 46 1.12 -17.87 -19.60
N THR A 47 0.04 -17.75 -18.84
CA THR A 47 -1.00 -16.72 -19.04
C THR A 47 -1.24 -15.96 -17.75
N LEU A 48 -1.33 -14.64 -17.85
CA LEU A 48 -1.73 -13.78 -16.75
C LEU A 48 -3.27 -13.73 -16.69
N THR A 49 -3.86 -14.11 -15.56
CA THR A 49 -5.33 -14.24 -15.42
C THR A 49 -5.95 -13.23 -14.47
N SER A 50 -5.16 -12.66 -13.54
CA SER A 50 -5.61 -11.53 -12.72
C SER A 50 -4.46 -10.61 -12.35
N VAL A 51 -4.78 -9.32 -12.21
CA VAL A 51 -3.91 -8.31 -11.60
C VAL A 51 -4.78 -7.41 -10.76
N LYS A 52 -4.52 -7.38 -9.46
CA LYS A 52 -5.22 -6.53 -8.50
C LYS A 52 -4.20 -5.79 -7.63
N ALA A 53 -4.41 -4.48 -7.49
CA ALA A 53 -3.65 -3.66 -6.56
C ALA A 53 -4.35 -3.60 -5.21
N HIS A 54 -3.55 -3.71 -4.15
CA HIS A 54 -3.95 -3.49 -2.77
C HIS A 54 -3.13 -2.32 -2.23
N PRO A 55 -3.62 -1.08 -2.33
CA PRO A 55 -2.93 0.07 -1.78
C PRO A 55 -2.63 -0.09 -0.30
N THR A 56 -1.47 0.40 0.12
CA THR A 56 -1.02 0.36 1.51
C THR A 56 -0.65 1.74 2.02
N TRP A 57 -0.64 1.87 3.35
CA TRP A 57 -0.18 3.07 4.04
C TRP A 57 0.69 2.69 5.25
N VAL A 58 1.79 3.42 5.46
CA VAL A 58 2.74 3.13 6.55
C VAL A 58 2.36 3.89 7.82
N SER A 59 1.89 3.15 8.82
CA SER A 59 1.64 3.64 10.17
C SER A 59 2.94 3.83 10.94
N ARG A 60 2.94 4.85 11.78
CA ARG A 60 4.00 5.15 12.75
C ARG A 60 3.34 5.69 14.01
N THR A 61 3.32 4.88 15.06
CA THR A 61 2.67 5.22 16.32
C THR A 61 3.69 5.20 17.44
N LYS A 62 3.72 6.26 18.25
CA LYS A 62 4.57 6.29 19.44
C LYS A 62 4.09 5.22 20.43
N ILE A 63 5.02 4.43 20.97
CA ILE A 63 4.72 3.42 21.99
C ILE A 63 5.23 3.86 23.36
N ASP A 64 4.70 3.26 24.42
CA ASP A 64 5.11 3.52 25.80
C ASP A 64 6.44 2.83 26.16
N ARG A 65 7.47 3.13 25.36
CA ARG A 65 8.85 2.70 25.54
C ARG A 65 9.78 3.79 25.02
N SER A 66 10.98 3.87 25.59
CA SER A 66 12.09 4.65 25.04
C SER A 66 13.10 3.73 24.36
N PHE A 67 13.78 4.27 23.37
CA PHE A 67 14.94 3.64 22.76
C PHE A 67 16.03 4.70 22.62
N MET A 68 17.20 4.43 23.20
CA MET A 68 18.22 5.47 23.43
C MET A 68 17.63 6.67 24.18
N GLU A 69 18.02 7.90 23.81
CA GLU A 69 17.52 9.15 24.42
C GLU A 69 16.17 9.63 23.85
N GLY A 70 15.46 8.80 23.07
CA GLY A 70 14.24 9.18 22.36
C GLY A 70 13.04 8.26 22.58
N PRO A 71 11.84 8.71 22.18
CA PRO A 71 10.65 7.86 22.17
C PRO A 71 10.79 6.74 21.12
N ALA A 72 10.32 5.54 21.47
CA ALA A 72 10.21 4.44 20.52
C ALA A 72 8.90 4.53 19.72
N TYR A 73 8.91 3.93 18.53
CA TYR A 73 7.77 3.93 17.62
C TYR A 73 7.53 2.51 17.08
N ASP A 74 6.25 2.17 16.95
CA ASP A 74 5.80 1.01 16.20
C ASP A 74 5.52 1.41 14.76
N TYR A 75 5.92 0.55 13.82
CA TYR A 75 5.76 0.77 12.39
C TYR A 75 5.01 -0.40 11.79
N GLN A 76 3.91 -0.11 11.09
CA GLN A 76 3.06 -1.13 10.49
C GLN A 76 2.64 -0.74 9.08
N VAL A 77 2.53 -1.71 8.19
CA VAL A 77 1.92 -1.50 6.85
C VAL A 77 0.45 -1.85 6.93
N PHE A 78 -0.41 -0.88 6.70
CA PHE A 78 -1.84 -1.07 6.65
C PHE A 78 -2.30 -1.35 5.22
N LEU A 79 -3.12 -2.39 5.03
CA LEU A 79 -3.93 -2.54 3.83
C LEU A 79 -5.02 -1.45 3.88
N ALA A 80 -4.93 -0.47 3.00
CA ALA A 80 -5.79 0.70 3.06
C ALA A 80 -7.27 0.34 2.82
N GLU A 81 -7.53 -0.74 2.07
CA GLU A 81 -8.89 -1.25 1.83
C GLU A 81 -9.63 -1.64 3.12
N ASN A 82 -8.93 -2.07 4.17
CA ASN A 82 -9.54 -2.45 5.45
C ASN A 82 -10.14 -1.26 6.21
N TYR A 83 -9.76 -0.04 5.84
CA TYR A 83 -10.16 1.22 6.48
C TYR A 83 -11.18 2.01 5.63
N MET A 84 -11.60 1.46 4.48
CA MET A 84 -12.66 2.06 3.66
C MET A 84 -14.04 1.89 4.34
N PRO A 85 -15.06 2.67 3.96
CA PRO A 85 -16.40 2.57 4.56
C PRO A 85 -16.96 1.13 4.56
N GLY A 86 -17.37 0.65 5.74
CA GLY A 86 -17.81 -0.73 5.98
C GLY A 86 -16.67 -1.75 6.16
N GLY A 87 -15.42 -1.30 6.12
CA GLY A 87 -14.23 -2.13 6.29
C GLY A 87 -14.00 -2.55 7.76
N PRO A 88 -13.30 -3.66 8.00
CA PRO A 88 -13.13 -4.22 9.35
C PRO A 88 -12.36 -3.32 10.33
N LEU A 89 -11.59 -2.34 9.82
CA LEU A 89 -10.74 -1.45 10.62
C LEU A 89 -11.14 0.04 10.52
N GLU A 90 -12.28 0.38 9.89
CA GLU A 90 -12.71 1.77 9.69
C GLU A 90 -12.71 2.60 10.99
N HIS A 91 -13.06 1.99 12.12
CA HIS A 91 -13.25 2.68 13.40
C HIS A 91 -12.13 2.46 14.41
N THR A 92 -10.96 1.97 13.98
CA THR A 92 -9.84 1.64 14.90
C THR A 92 -8.81 2.75 15.04
N VAL A 93 -8.90 3.80 14.23
CA VAL A 93 -7.98 4.95 14.21
C VAL A 93 -8.77 6.26 14.31
N ASP A 94 -8.08 7.35 14.66
CA ASP A 94 -8.69 8.68 14.64
C ASP A 94 -9.04 9.13 13.21
N LYS A 95 -9.89 10.17 13.13
CA LYS A 95 -10.42 10.68 11.86
C LYS A 95 -9.33 11.15 10.90
N GLU A 96 -8.29 11.82 11.38
CA GLU A 96 -7.23 12.36 10.53
C GLU A 96 -6.40 11.22 9.91
N THR A 97 -6.06 10.22 10.72
CA THR A 97 -5.38 9.01 10.28
C THR A 97 -6.24 8.24 9.28
N LEU A 98 -7.55 8.10 9.55
CA LEU A 98 -8.49 7.45 8.65
C LEU A 98 -8.54 8.14 7.28
N GLU A 99 -8.66 9.46 7.25
CA GLU A 99 -8.68 10.25 6.02
C GLU A 99 -7.39 10.07 5.20
N ARG A 100 -6.23 10.01 5.86
CA ARG A 100 -4.95 9.75 5.19
C ARG A 100 -4.89 8.35 4.56
N ILE A 101 -5.32 7.33 5.29
CA ILE A 101 -5.36 5.94 4.77
C ILE A 101 -6.34 5.84 3.59
N GLN A 102 -7.53 6.42 3.70
CA GLN A 102 -8.54 6.43 2.62
C GLN A 102 -8.07 7.22 1.39
N SER A 103 -7.31 8.31 1.59
CA SER A 103 -6.65 9.04 0.50
C SER A 103 -5.61 8.17 -0.21
N ALA A 104 -4.81 7.41 0.54
CA ALA A 104 -3.84 6.48 -0.02
C ALA A 104 -4.52 5.42 -0.89
N TYR A 105 -5.63 4.84 -0.42
CA TYR A 105 -6.41 3.89 -1.20
C TYR A 105 -6.90 4.49 -2.52
N THR A 106 -7.55 5.65 -2.45
CA THR A 106 -8.15 6.29 -3.64
C THR A 106 -7.09 6.73 -4.64
N GLU A 107 -6.04 7.40 -4.17
CA GLU A 107 -5.05 8.03 -5.03
C GLU A 107 -4.09 7.02 -5.66
N VAL A 108 -3.69 5.96 -4.94
CA VAL A 108 -2.85 4.90 -5.51
C VAL A 108 -3.63 4.12 -6.57
N ASN A 109 -4.90 3.78 -6.32
CA ASN A 109 -5.73 3.13 -7.33
C ASN A 109 -5.92 4.02 -8.57
N LYS A 110 -6.12 5.33 -8.37
CA LYS A 110 -6.22 6.30 -9.47
C LYS A 110 -4.91 6.42 -10.26
N LEU A 111 -3.77 6.43 -9.57
CA LEU A 111 -2.44 6.51 -10.20
C LEU A 111 -2.14 5.27 -11.03
N LEU A 112 -2.35 4.09 -10.46
CA LEU A 112 -2.07 2.82 -11.11
C LEU A 112 -3.04 2.56 -12.27
N ASN A 113 -4.32 2.96 -12.13
CA ASN A 113 -5.35 2.88 -13.15
C ASN A 113 -5.35 1.52 -13.88
N ILE A 114 -5.22 0.44 -13.12
CA ILE A 114 -5.08 -0.91 -13.67
C ILE A 114 -6.40 -1.29 -14.33
N LYS A 115 -6.33 -1.53 -15.64
CA LYS A 115 -7.44 -2.06 -16.45
C LYS A 115 -7.06 -3.47 -16.87
N PHE A 116 -7.25 -4.41 -15.95
CA PHE A 116 -6.98 -5.81 -16.19
C PHE A 116 -8.29 -6.56 -16.44
#